data_AF-A0A512ANC0-F1
#
_entry.id   AF-A0A512ANC0-F1
#
_cell.length_a   1.000
_cell.length_b   1.000
_cell.length_c   1.000
_cell.angle_alpha   90.00
_cell.angle_beta   90.00
_cell.angle_gamma   90.00
#
_symmetry.space_group_name_H-M   'P 1'
#
loop_
_entity.id
_entity.type
_entity.pdbx_description
1 polymer ?
#
loop_
_entity_poly.entity_id
_entity_poly.type
_entity_poly.pdbx_seq_one_letter_code
_entity_poly.pdbx_strand_id
1 'polypeptide(L)'
;MNVDAGIGEAASLLGKLNAAHASASGLAHASSQSVVGALSLYKTATVAAERSIASFGKAIASDRAAIMADTRAVTDAQQQLAAATTANDAAAIADAKSALATAQGQLAADQSQLTSDQSGLTAAQQAEADARTTLASSTNTTLSPEVVTKLNALLKIQ
;
A
#
# COMPACT_ATOMS: atom_id res chain seq x y z
N MET A 1 21.42 -29.57 6.28
CA MET A 1 20.00 -29.71 5.90
C MET A 1 19.20 -29.85 7.19
N ASN A 2 18.50 -28.79 7.61
CA ASN A 2 17.72 -28.78 8.84
C ASN A 2 16.28 -28.37 8.48
N VAL A 3 15.56 -29.30 7.85
CA VAL A 3 14.20 -29.09 7.33
C VAL A 3 13.12 -29.42 8.37
N ASP A 4 13.53 -30.00 9.51
CA ASP A 4 12.64 -30.65 10.47
C ASP A 4 12.08 -29.68 11.52
N ALA A 5 12.86 -28.65 11.90
CA ALA A 5 12.45 -27.66 12.90
C ALA A 5 11.26 -26.80 12.44
N GLY A 6 11.24 -26.39 11.18
CA GLY A 6 10.16 -25.57 10.62
C GLY A 6 8.84 -26.32 10.43
N ILE A 7 8.90 -27.65 10.22
CA ILE A 7 7.72 -28.50 10.10
C ILE A 7 7.09 -28.75 11.47
N GLY A 8 7.90 -28.93 12.52
CA GLY A 8 7.43 -29.08 13.91
C GLY A 8 6.76 -27.82 14.47
N GLU A 9 7.30 -26.63 14.21
CA GLU A 9 6.66 -25.36 14.56
C GLU A 9 5.35 -25.16 13.80
N ALA A 10 5.35 -25.43 12.48
CA ALA A 10 4.15 -25.34 11.67
C ALA A 10 3.06 -26.33 12.14
N ALA A 11 3.43 -27.56 12.50
CA ALA A 11 2.49 -28.56 13.03
C ALA A 11 1.94 -28.16 14.42
N SER A 12 2.75 -27.52 15.27
CA SER A 12 2.31 -27.00 16.58
C SER A 12 1.36 -25.81 16.44
N LEU A 13 1.64 -24.89 15.52
CA LEU A 13 0.73 -23.81 15.12
C LEU A 13 -0.56 -24.35 14.51
N LEU A 14 -0.47 -25.32 13.60
CA LEU A 14 -1.63 -25.99 12.99
C LEU A 14 -2.46 -26.77 14.01
N GLY A 15 -1.84 -27.42 14.99
CA GLY A 15 -2.52 -28.09 16.11
C GLY A 15 -3.27 -27.10 17.01
N LYS A 16 -2.66 -25.94 17.29
CA LYS A 16 -3.32 -24.83 18.02
C LYS A 16 -4.44 -24.19 17.19
N LEU A 17 -4.31 -24.14 15.86
CA LEU A 17 -5.34 -23.66 14.94
C LEU A 17 -6.51 -24.64 14.80
N ASN A 18 -6.27 -25.95 14.87
CA ASN A 18 -7.31 -26.97 14.89
C ASN A 18 -8.19 -26.87 16.15
N ALA A 19 -7.61 -26.44 17.28
CA ALA A 19 -8.35 -26.05 18.48
C ALA A 19 -9.01 -24.65 18.37
N ALA A 20 -8.48 -23.77 17.52
CA ALA A 20 -8.98 -22.41 17.26
C ALA A 20 -10.06 -22.34 16.16
N HIS A 21 -10.61 -23.47 15.70
CA HIS A 21 -11.89 -23.52 15.01
C HIS A 21 -13.08 -23.18 15.96
N ALA A 22 -12.82 -22.35 16.97
CA ALA A 22 -13.82 -21.57 17.66
C ALA A 22 -14.25 -20.46 16.70
N SER A 23 -15.57 -20.28 16.55
CA SER A 23 -16.22 -19.38 15.60
C SER A 23 -15.63 -17.95 15.57
N ALA A 24 -16.01 -17.14 14.58
CA ALA A 24 -15.68 -15.71 14.52
C ALA A 24 -15.91 -14.97 15.86
N SER A 25 -16.85 -15.45 16.68
CA SER A 25 -17.13 -14.96 18.04
C SER A 25 -16.01 -15.28 19.05
N GLY A 26 -15.37 -16.44 18.95
CA GLY A 26 -14.22 -16.83 19.78
C GLY A 26 -12.95 -16.04 19.45
N LEU A 27 -12.76 -15.68 18.18
CA LEU A 27 -11.66 -14.81 17.74
C LEU A 27 -11.82 -13.35 18.24
N ALA A 28 -13.05 -12.88 18.37
CA ALA A 28 -13.38 -11.53 18.83
C ALA A 28 -13.33 -11.35 20.36
N HIS A 29 -13.44 -12.45 21.12
CA HIS A 29 -13.40 -12.46 22.60
C HIS A 29 -12.10 -13.05 23.18
N ALA A 30 -11.17 -13.49 22.32
CA ALA A 30 -9.87 -13.97 22.77
C ALA A 30 -9.04 -12.82 23.36
N SER A 31 -8.45 -13.04 24.53
CA SER A 31 -7.50 -12.09 25.12
C SER A 31 -6.39 -11.78 24.12
N SER A 32 -5.99 -10.51 24.02
CA SER A 32 -4.88 -10.05 23.17
C SER A 32 -3.54 -10.71 23.50
N GLN A 33 -3.41 -11.30 24.71
CA GLN A 33 -2.23 -12.06 25.13
C GLN A 33 -2.30 -13.55 24.80
N SER A 34 -3.42 -14.04 24.26
CA SER A 34 -3.57 -15.43 23.82
C SER A 34 -3.11 -15.58 22.37
N VAL A 35 -2.70 -16.81 22.00
CA VAL A 35 -2.34 -17.14 20.61
C VAL A 35 -3.50 -16.82 19.64
N VAL A 36 -4.75 -17.05 20.05
CA VAL A 36 -5.93 -16.76 19.23
C VAL A 36 -6.15 -15.24 19.08
N GLY A 37 -5.93 -14.47 20.15
CA GLY A 37 -6.03 -13.00 20.09
C GLY A 37 -4.92 -12.38 19.25
N ALA A 38 -3.69 -12.88 19.36
CA ALA A 38 -2.58 -12.46 18.51
C ALA A 38 -2.84 -12.75 17.02
N LEU A 39 -3.42 -13.92 16.71
CA LEU A 39 -3.84 -14.28 15.35
C LEU A 39 -4.98 -13.39 14.82
N SER A 40 -5.92 -13.00 15.69
CA SER A 40 -7.00 -12.06 15.37
C SER A 40 -6.47 -10.66 15.03
N LEU A 41 -5.54 -10.15 15.85
CA LEU A 41 -4.87 -8.87 15.63
C LEU A 41 -4.03 -8.90 14.36
N TYR A 42 -3.25 -9.97 14.15
CA TYR A 42 -2.49 -10.18 12.92
C TYR A 42 -3.40 -10.12 11.69
N LYS A 43 -4.48 -10.92 11.67
CA LYS A 43 -5.45 -10.92 10.57
C LYS A 43 -6.00 -9.53 10.28
N THR A 44 -6.40 -8.81 11.33
CA THR A 44 -6.98 -7.48 11.18
C THR A 44 -5.97 -6.49 10.60
N ALA A 45 -4.74 -6.49 11.12
CA ALA A 45 -3.68 -5.62 10.66
C ALA A 45 -3.26 -5.94 9.21
N THR A 46 -3.10 -7.22 8.86
CA THR A 46 -2.72 -7.64 7.51
C THR A 46 -3.81 -7.30 6.48
N VAL A 47 -5.08 -7.58 6.77
CA VAL A 47 -6.19 -7.21 5.86
C VAL A 47 -6.29 -5.69 5.67
N ALA A 48 -6.04 -4.91 6.73
CA ALA A 48 -6.00 -3.45 6.62
C ALA A 48 -4.82 -2.98 5.77
N ALA A 49 -3.63 -3.57 5.96
CA ALA A 49 -2.44 -3.26 5.19
C ALA A 49 -2.63 -3.60 3.69
N GLU A 50 -3.15 -4.78 3.36
CA GLU A 50 -3.42 -5.22 1.98
C GLU A 50 -4.39 -4.28 1.26
N ARG A 51 -5.46 -3.85 1.95
CA ARG A 51 -6.40 -2.84 1.41
C ARG A 51 -5.71 -1.52 1.13
N SER A 52 -4.87 -1.05 2.04
CA SER A 52 -4.09 0.18 1.85
C SER A 52 -3.10 0.04 0.70
N ILE A 53 -2.39 -1.08 0.58
CA ILE A 53 -1.47 -1.38 -0.52
C ILE A 53 -2.22 -1.34 -1.86
N ALA A 54 -3.37 -2.01 -1.95
CA ALA A 54 -4.19 -2.02 -3.16
C ALA A 54 -4.73 -0.61 -3.50
N SER A 55 -5.12 0.15 -2.48
CA SER A 55 -5.60 1.53 -2.65
C SER A 55 -4.50 2.46 -3.16
N PHE A 56 -3.35 2.48 -2.49
CA PHE A 56 -2.21 3.30 -2.92
C PHE A 56 -1.65 2.85 -4.27
N GLY A 57 -1.66 1.56 -4.57
CA GLY A 57 -1.28 1.05 -5.90
C GLY A 57 -2.16 1.62 -7.01
N LYS A 58 -3.48 1.75 -6.78
CA LYS A 58 -4.40 2.41 -7.73
C LYS A 58 -4.19 3.92 -7.79
N ALA A 59 -3.97 4.57 -6.65
CA ALA A 59 -3.71 6.01 -6.59
C ALA A 59 -2.44 6.38 -7.38
N ILE A 60 -1.33 5.67 -7.14
CA ILE A 60 -0.07 5.84 -7.88
C ILE A 60 -0.24 5.67 -9.39
N ALA A 61 -1.06 4.71 -9.83
CA ALA A 61 -1.35 4.53 -11.25
C ALA A 61 -2.14 5.72 -11.83
N SER A 62 -3.11 6.25 -11.06
CA SER A 62 -3.86 7.46 -11.40
C SER A 62 -2.95 8.69 -11.46
N ASP A 63 -2.11 8.91 -10.46
CA ASP A 63 -1.19 10.06 -10.40
C ASP A 63 -0.21 10.05 -11.57
N ARG A 64 0.30 8.87 -11.95
CA ARG A 64 1.17 8.74 -13.13
C ARG A 64 0.45 9.12 -14.41
N ALA A 65 -0.81 8.73 -14.56
CA ALA A 65 -1.61 9.13 -15.72
C ALA A 65 -1.88 10.65 -15.73
N ALA A 66 -2.12 11.24 -14.56
CA ALA A 66 -2.32 12.67 -14.40
C ALA A 66 -1.04 13.46 -14.72
N ILE A 67 0.12 13.05 -14.19
CA ILE A 67 1.44 13.62 -14.53
C ILE A 67 1.71 13.56 -16.04
N MET A 68 1.34 12.47 -16.72
CA MET A 68 1.48 12.39 -18.18
C MET A 68 0.59 13.40 -18.90
N ALA A 69 -0.66 13.57 -18.45
CA ALA A 69 -1.57 14.56 -18.99
C ALA A 69 -1.07 15.99 -18.76
N ASP A 70 -0.59 16.29 -17.56
CA ASP A 70 -0.05 17.60 -17.19
C ASP A 70 1.25 17.93 -17.93
N THR A 71 2.12 16.93 -18.15
CA THR A 71 3.32 17.08 -18.99
C THR A 71 2.95 17.46 -20.42
N ARG A 72 1.87 16.87 -20.95
CA ARG A 72 1.33 17.25 -22.26
C ARG A 72 0.76 18.67 -22.23
N ALA A 73 0.00 19.03 -21.19
CA ALA A 73 -0.54 20.38 -21.04
C ALA A 73 0.55 21.45 -20.97
N VAL A 74 1.67 21.18 -20.27
CA VAL A 74 2.85 22.06 -20.25
C VAL A 74 3.43 22.21 -21.66
N THR A 75 3.55 21.11 -22.41
CA THR A 75 4.08 21.14 -23.79
C THR A 75 3.16 21.96 -24.71
N ASP A 76 1.85 21.75 -24.63
CA ASP A 76 0.86 22.48 -25.43
C ASP A 76 0.86 23.98 -25.08
N ALA A 77 0.94 24.33 -23.79
CA ALA A 77 1.04 25.72 -23.35
C ALA A 77 2.35 26.41 -23.81
N GLN A 78 3.46 25.67 -23.84
CA GLN A 78 4.73 26.18 -24.40
C GLN A 78 4.61 26.46 -25.91
N GLN A 79 3.94 25.59 -26.66
CA GLN A 79 3.69 25.80 -28.09
C GLN A 79 2.79 27.02 -28.33
N GLN A 80 1.75 27.20 -27.52
CA GLN A 80 0.88 28.39 -27.58
C GLN A 80 1.67 29.67 -27.30
N LEU A 81 2.55 29.67 -26.30
CA LEU A 81 3.40 30.81 -25.99
C LEU A 81 4.35 31.15 -27.14
N ALA A 82 4.95 30.14 -27.78
CA ALA A 82 5.80 30.32 -28.95
C ALA A 82 5.01 30.94 -30.11
N ALA A 83 3.83 30.40 -30.42
CA ALA A 83 2.96 30.92 -31.48
C ALA A 83 2.52 32.36 -31.23
N ALA A 84 2.09 32.68 -30.01
CA ALA A 84 1.71 34.04 -29.61
C ALA A 84 2.89 35.03 -29.72
N THR A 85 4.09 34.58 -29.37
CA THR A 85 5.33 35.36 -29.51
C THR A 85 5.65 35.63 -30.99
N THR A 86 5.52 34.63 -31.86
CA THR A 86 5.71 34.81 -33.31
C THR A 86 4.68 35.76 -33.92
N ALA A 87 3.42 35.71 -33.45
CA ALA A 87 2.37 36.63 -33.87
C ALA A 87 2.55 38.06 -33.31
N ASN A 88 3.44 38.24 -32.34
CA ASN A 88 3.66 39.49 -31.60
C ASN A 88 2.37 40.04 -30.98
N ASP A 89 1.49 39.15 -30.52
CA ASP A 89 0.22 39.48 -29.89
C ASP A 89 0.39 39.51 -28.36
N ALA A 90 0.39 40.71 -27.79
CA ALA A 90 0.63 40.91 -26.38
C ALA A 90 -0.45 40.26 -25.48
N ALA A 91 -1.71 40.23 -25.92
CA ALA A 91 -2.79 39.62 -25.15
C ALA A 91 -2.64 38.09 -25.17
N ALA A 92 -2.41 37.51 -26.35
CA ALA A 92 -2.19 36.07 -26.48
C ALA A 92 -0.93 35.60 -25.72
N ILE A 93 0.11 36.42 -25.64
CA ILE A 93 1.32 36.12 -24.84
C ILE A 93 0.97 36.09 -23.35
N ALA A 94 0.16 37.04 -22.86
CA ALA A 94 -0.25 37.08 -21.46
C ALA A 94 -1.09 35.85 -21.10
N ASP A 95 -2.05 35.49 -21.95
CA ASP A 95 -2.89 34.30 -21.77
C ASP A 95 -2.08 33.01 -21.78
N ALA A 96 -1.16 32.85 -22.75
CA ALA A 96 -0.30 31.67 -22.85
C ALA A 96 0.64 31.53 -21.65
N LYS A 97 1.16 32.65 -21.10
CA LYS A 97 1.94 32.63 -19.85
C LYS A 97 1.11 32.17 -18.66
N SER A 98 -0.14 32.64 -18.57
CA SER A 98 -1.03 32.20 -17.50
C SER A 98 -1.35 30.71 -17.63
N ALA A 99 -1.65 30.23 -18.83
CA ALA A 99 -1.90 28.81 -19.09
C ALA A 99 -0.69 27.94 -18.74
N LEU A 100 0.52 28.38 -19.10
CA LEU A 100 1.76 27.68 -18.75
C LEU A 100 1.96 27.62 -17.23
N ALA A 101 1.74 28.72 -16.51
CA ALA A 101 1.85 28.75 -15.06
C ALA A 101 0.84 27.79 -14.39
N THR A 102 -0.40 27.76 -14.88
CA THR A 102 -1.43 26.81 -14.41
C THR A 102 -1.01 25.37 -14.65
N ALA A 103 -0.56 25.03 -15.87
CA ALA A 103 -0.13 23.66 -16.20
C ALA A 103 1.07 23.21 -15.36
N GLN A 104 2.04 24.11 -15.12
CA GLN A 104 3.17 23.83 -14.24
C GLN A 104 2.75 23.63 -12.78
N GLY A 105 1.77 24.42 -12.30
CA GLY A 105 1.21 24.28 -10.97
C GLY A 105 0.50 22.94 -10.77
N GLN A 106 -0.28 22.52 -11.77
CA GLN A 106 -0.96 21.22 -11.79
C GLN A 106 0.06 20.07 -11.73
N LEU A 107 1.07 20.11 -12.62
CA LEU A 107 2.12 19.11 -12.68
C LEU A 107 2.86 18.96 -11.33
N ALA A 108 3.16 20.07 -10.67
CA ALA A 108 3.81 20.06 -9.36
C ALA A 108 2.90 19.47 -8.27
N ALA A 109 1.59 19.77 -8.31
CA ALA A 109 0.62 19.21 -7.38
C ALA A 109 0.51 17.68 -7.52
N ASP A 110 0.40 17.19 -8.75
CA ASP A 110 0.28 15.76 -9.03
C ASP A 110 1.58 14.99 -8.71
N GLN A 111 2.75 15.60 -8.91
CA GLN A 111 4.03 15.05 -8.47
C GLN A 111 4.15 14.96 -6.93
N SER A 112 3.62 15.97 -6.22
CA SER A 112 3.56 15.96 -4.76
C SER A 112 2.62 14.85 -4.26
N GLN A 113 1.45 14.70 -4.90
CA GLN A 113 0.49 13.65 -4.57
C GLN A 113 1.09 12.25 -4.80
N LEU A 114 1.75 12.03 -5.95
CA LEU A 114 2.45 10.78 -6.23
C LEU A 114 3.48 10.43 -5.13
N THR A 115 4.21 11.42 -4.63
CA THR A 115 5.18 11.24 -3.55
C THR A 115 4.49 10.86 -2.25
N SER A 116 3.37 11.52 -1.93
CA SER A 116 2.54 11.21 -0.77
C SER A 116 2.02 9.78 -0.81
N ASP A 117 1.47 9.34 -1.94
CA ASP A 117 0.90 8.00 -2.09
C ASP A 117 1.97 6.90 -2.12
N GLN A 118 3.18 7.19 -2.62
CA GLN A 118 4.34 6.29 -2.48
C GLN A 118 4.79 6.13 -1.02
N SER A 119 4.77 7.21 -0.24
CA SER A 119 5.02 7.16 1.21
C SER A 119 3.94 6.32 1.92
N GLY A 120 2.67 6.53 1.56
CA GLY A 120 1.54 5.74 2.06
C GLY A 120 1.68 4.24 1.74
N LEU A 121 2.08 3.90 0.51
CA LEU A 121 2.36 2.52 0.12
C LEU A 121 3.48 1.90 0.98
N THR A 122 4.57 2.63 1.17
CA THR A 122 5.70 2.17 1.99
C THR A 122 5.28 1.94 3.45
N ALA A 123 4.48 2.85 4.01
CA ALA A 123 3.93 2.71 5.35
C ALA A 123 2.99 1.49 5.47
N ALA A 124 2.16 1.24 4.46
CA ALA A 124 1.28 0.06 4.44
C ALA A 124 2.08 -1.25 4.38
N GLN A 125 3.15 -1.31 3.59
CA GLN A 125 4.07 -2.45 3.54
C GLN A 125 4.79 -2.67 4.88
N GLN A 126 5.21 -1.59 5.55
CA GLN A 126 5.80 -1.68 6.87
C GLN A 126 4.78 -2.20 7.91
N ALA A 127 3.54 -1.73 7.88
CA ALA A 127 2.49 -2.22 8.77
C ALA A 127 2.25 -3.74 8.61
N GLU A 128 2.36 -4.27 7.40
CA GLU A 128 2.29 -5.71 7.16
C GLU A 128 3.48 -6.47 7.77
N ALA A 129 4.70 -5.92 7.64
CA ALA A 129 5.91 -6.49 8.26
C ALA A 129 5.85 -6.43 9.80
N ASP A 130 5.32 -5.36 10.36
CA ASP A 130 5.15 -5.18 11.80
C ASP A 130 4.09 -6.14 12.36
N ALA A 131 3.00 -6.37 11.63
CA ALA A 131 2.00 -7.37 11.98
C ALA A 131 2.62 -8.77 12.08
N ARG A 132 3.48 -9.13 11.11
CA ARG A 132 4.23 -10.41 11.12
C ARG A 132 5.18 -10.49 12.32
N THR A 133 5.92 -9.42 12.60
CA THR A 133 6.87 -9.36 13.73
C THR A 133 6.14 -9.49 15.07
N THR A 134 5.00 -8.81 15.21
CA THR A 134 4.15 -8.89 16.39
C THR A 134 3.63 -10.29 16.60
N LEU A 135 3.15 -10.94 15.53
CA LEU A 135 2.70 -12.33 15.61
C LEU A 135 3.84 -13.28 16.00
N ALA A 136 5.01 -13.18 15.36
CA ALA A 136 6.18 -14.00 15.67
C ALA A 136 6.59 -13.86 17.15
N SER A 137 6.62 -12.64 17.66
CA SER A 137 6.96 -12.33 19.06
C SER A 137 5.92 -12.89 20.03
N SER A 138 4.63 -12.69 19.72
CA SER A 138 3.52 -13.16 20.57
C SER A 138 3.39 -14.69 20.65
N THR A 139 3.87 -15.39 19.62
CA THR A 139 3.82 -16.86 19.53
C THR A 139 5.15 -17.51 19.84
N ASN A 140 6.20 -16.71 20.11
CA ASN A 140 7.59 -17.14 20.31
C ASN A 140 8.04 -18.12 19.22
N THR A 141 7.74 -17.80 17.96
CA THR A 141 8.00 -18.67 16.80
C THR A 141 8.67 -17.90 15.68
N THR A 142 9.39 -18.61 14.81
CA THR A 142 9.93 -18.02 13.59
C THR A 142 8.93 -18.18 12.45
N LEU A 143 8.36 -17.08 11.95
CA LEU A 143 7.44 -17.12 10.82
C LEU A 143 8.22 -17.18 9.50
N SER A 144 8.46 -18.39 9.00
CA SER A 144 9.00 -18.59 7.64
C SER A 144 7.97 -18.15 6.57
N PRO A 145 8.40 -17.83 5.34
CA PRO A 145 7.48 -17.48 4.25
C PRO A 145 6.40 -18.55 3.98
N GLU A 146 6.74 -19.83 4.12
CA GLU A 146 5.81 -20.95 3.95
C GLU A 146 4.76 -21.00 5.09
N VAL A 147 5.18 -20.69 6.32
CA VAL A 147 4.26 -20.61 7.48
C VAL A 147 3.31 -19.44 7.32
N VAL A 148 3.79 -18.27 6.87
CA VAL A 148 2.93 -17.12 6.58
C VAL A 148 1.91 -17.44 5.48
N THR A 149 2.34 -18.11 4.41
CA THR A 149 1.44 -18.48 3.30
C THR A 149 0.31 -19.40 3.79
N LYS A 150 0.66 -20.45 4.54
CA LYS A 150 -0.33 -21.38 5.11
C LYS A 150 -1.24 -20.69 6.12
N LEU A 151 -0.70 -19.78 6.91
CA LEU A 151 -1.44 -19.02 7.89
C LEU A 151 -2.45 -18.07 7.22
N ASN A 152 -2.04 -17.32 6.20
CA ASN A 152 -2.91 -16.43 5.43
C ASN A 152 -4.05 -17.21 4.77
N ALA A 153 -3.75 -18.37 4.18
CA ALA A 153 -4.78 -19.26 3.61
C ALA A 153 -5.80 -19.72 4.66
N LEU A 154 -5.35 -20.08 5.86
CA LEU A 154 -6.22 -20.52 6.96
C LEU A 154 -7.05 -19.36 7.56
N LEU A 155 -6.45 -18.17 7.67
CA LEU A 155 -7.11 -16.97 8.15
C LEU A 155 -8.00 -16.30 7.07
N LYS A 156 -7.97 -16.80 5.84
CA LYS A 156 -8.68 -16.24 4.67
C LYS A 156 -8.29 -14.79 4.39
N ILE A 157 -6.99 -14.53 4.47
CA ILE A 157 -6.34 -13.28 4.06
C ILE A 157 -5.96 -13.48 2.59
N GLN A 158 -6.33 -12.56 1.69
CA GLN A 158 -6.28 -12.73 0.22
C GLN A 158 -5.41 -11.68 -0.44
#